data_AF-A0A7X9FNP1-F1
#
_entry.id   AF-A0A7X9FNP1-F1
#
_cell.length_a   1.000
_cell.length_b   1.000
_cell.length_c   1.000
_cell.angle_alpha   90.00
_cell.angle_beta   90.00
_cell.angle_gamma   90.00
#
_symmetry.space_group_name_H-M   'P 1'
#
loop_
_entity.id
_entity.type
_entity.pdbx_description
1 polymer ?
#
loop_
_entity_poly.entity_id
_entity_poly.type
_entity_poly.pdbx_seq_one_letter_code
_entity_poly.pdbx_strand_id
1 'polypeptide(L)'
;MTKSSVSPCMKRAFAVTVFGLGLTGVAQMPIFSRYYIADIPGFGWLGDFVFTHILHYALAGVFLLLAFFFAATFFLNRRPLTTLTASGAIRVALYTALIVTGAVRVVKNISGVYLGETTVMLVDWSHLFVAVLLLLAVSWSRRTARKDFTTS
;
A
#
# COMPACT_ATOMS: atom_id res chain seq x y z
N MET A 1 4.97 16.28 27.11
CA MET A 1 4.14 16.02 25.91
C MET A 1 4.93 16.34 24.65
N THR A 2 5.68 15.38 24.10
CA THR A 2 6.34 15.58 22.79
C THR A 2 5.28 15.46 21.70
N LYS A 3 4.91 16.58 21.06
CA LYS A 3 4.03 16.61 19.88
C LYS A 3 4.52 15.57 18.86
N SER A 4 3.62 14.76 18.32
CA SER A 4 3.97 13.84 17.23
C SER A 4 4.62 14.65 16.10
N SER A 5 5.83 14.28 15.67
CA SER A 5 6.59 14.99 14.63
C SER A 5 5.93 14.97 13.25
N VAL A 6 4.85 14.19 13.09
CA VAL A 6 4.13 14.00 11.83
C VAL A 6 2.93 14.96 11.77
N SER A 7 2.95 15.87 10.80
CA SER A 7 1.86 16.83 10.58
C SER A 7 0.53 16.11 10.21
N PRO A 8 -0.64 16.67 10.60
CA PRO A 8 -1.94 16.10 10.22
C PRO A 8 -2.13 15.98 8.70
N CYS A 9 -1.60 16.94 7.94
CA CYS A 9 -1.60 16.92 6.48
C CYS A 9 -0.89 15.66 5.95
N MET A 10 0.29 15.35 6.48
CA MET A 10 1.07 14.18 6.06
C MET A 10 0.38 12.85 6.39
N LYS A 11 -0.33 12.77 7.53
CA LYS A 11 -1.18 11.60 7.86
C LYS A 11 -2.33 11.42 6.87
N ARG A 12 -2.96 12.53 6.46
CA ARG A 12 -4.04 12.52 5.45
C ARG A 12 -3.51 12.13 4.07
N ALA A 13 -2.37 12.70 3.66
CA ALA A 13 -1.71 12.36 2.41
C ALA A 13 -1.42 10.85 2.34
N PHE A 14 -0.79 10.29 3.37
CA PHE A 14 -0.55 8.85 3.44
C PHE A 14 -1.83 8.01 3.32
N ALA A 15 -2.90 8.40 4.03
CA ALA A 15 -4.18 7.68 3.96
C ALA A 15 -4.82 7.73 2.57
N VAL A 16 -4.77 8.88 1.90
CA VAL A 16 -5.26 9.05 0.52
C VAL A 16 -4.42 8.23 -0.46
N THR A 17 -3.09 8.26 -0.33
CA THR A 17 -2.19 7.47 -1.18
C THR A 17 -2.46 5.97 -1.04
N VAL A 18 -2.58 5.46 0.19
CA VAL A 18 -2.89 4.04 0.44
C VAL A 18 -4.26 3.65 -0.11
N PHE A 19 -5.27 4.52 0.03
CA PHE A 19 -6.58 4.29 -0.57
C PHE A 19 -6.51 4.25 -2.10
N GLY A 20 -5.82 5.22 -2.72
CA GLY A 20 -5.63 5.26 -4.17
C GLY A 20 -4.89 4.03 -4.70
N LEU A 21 -3.87 3.55 -3.99
CA LEU A 21 -3.18 2.30 -4.31
C LEU A 21 -4.13 1.10 -4.27
N GLY A 22 -4.97 0.99 -3.23
CA GLY A 22 -5.97 -0.06 -3.14
C GLY A 22 -6.96 0.00 -4.31
N LEU A 23 -7.50 1.18 -4.61
CA LEU A 23 -8.46 1.38 -5.69
C LEU A 23 -7.87 1.03 -7.06
N THR A 24 -6.69 1.58 -7.37
CA THR A 24 -6.01 1.32 -8.66
C THR A 24 -5.47 -0.09 -8.77
N GLY A 25 -5.06 -0.72 -7.65
CA GLY A 25 -4.64 -2.12 -7.63
C GLY A 25 -5.79 -3.09 -7.93
N VAL A 26 -6.99 -2.81 -7.41
CA VAL A 26 -8.22 -3.54 -7.79
C VAL A 26 -8.60 -3.26 -9.24
N ALA A 27 -8.42 -2.02 -9.72
CA ALA A 27 -8.73 -1.62 -11.09
C ALA A 27 -7.83 -2.27 -12.15
N GLN A 28 -6.62 -2.69 -11.80
CA GLN A 28 -5.76 -3.48 -12.69
C GLN A 28 -6.33 -4.88 -12.98
N MET A 29 -7.30 -5.34 -12.20
CA MET A 29 -8.11 -6.51 -12.51
C MET A 29 -9.36 -6.07 -13.28
N PRO A 30 -9.89 -6.88 -14.21
CA PRO A 30 -11.06 -6.51 -15.01
C PRO A 30 -12.38 -6.52 -14.22
N ILE A 31 -12.36 -6.25 -12.92
CA ILE A 31 -13.52 -6.28 -12.02
C ILE A 31 -14.48 -5.12 -12.36
N PHE A 32 -13.96 -3.90 -12.51
CA PHE A 32 -14.83 -2.73 -12.75
C PHE A 32 -15.54 -2.78 -14.10
N SER A 33 -14.88 -3.30 -15.13
CA SER A 33 -15.52 -3.55 -16.43
C SER A 33 -16.49 -4.73 -16.37
N ARG A 34 -16.15 -5.82 -15.65
CA ARG A 34 -17.00 -7.02 -15.56
C ARG A 34 -18.32 -6.80 -14.81
N TYR A 35 -18.36 -5.83 -13.91
CA TYR A 35 -19.56 -5.48 -13.15
C TYR A 35 -20.16 -4.12 -13.55
N TYR A 36 -19.87 -3.62 -14.76
CA TYR A 36 -20.44 -2.39 -15.32
C TYR A 36 -20.20 -1.11 -14.49
N ILE A 37 -19.23 -1.14 -13.57
CA ILE A 37 -18.85 0.04 -12.77
C ILE A 37 -18.16 1.08 -13.67
N ALA A 38 -17.38 0.62 -14.65
CA ALA A 38 -16.74 1.49 -15.63
C ALA A 38 -17.76 2.22 -16.54
N ASP A 39 -18.98 1.69 -16.68
CA ASP A 39 -20.03 2.28 -17.51
C ASP A 39 -20.81 3.39 -16.80
N ILE A 40 -20.58 3.58 -15.49
CA ILE A 40 -21.14 4.70 -14.73
C ILE A 40 -20.46 5.99 -15.21
N PRO A 41 -21.23 7.06 -15.52
CA PRO A 41 -20.66 8.34 -15.96
C PRO A 41 -19.56 8.84 -15.00
N GLY A 42 -18.37 9.10 -15.53
CA GLY A 42 -17.20 9.55 -14.76
C GLY A 42 -16.28 8.44 -14.22
N PHE A 43 -16.66 7.16 -14.33
CA PHE A 43 -15.87 6.03 -13.82
C PHE A 43 -15.16 5.20 -14.91
N GLY A 44 -15.25 5.60 -16.18
CA GLY A 44 -14.61 4.87 -17.29
C GLY A 44 -13.11 4.63 -17.13
N TRP A 45 -12.40 5.55 -16.45
CA TRP A 45 -10.97 5.41 -16.16
C TRP A 45 -10.65 4.20 -15.27
N LEU A 46 -11.58 3.71 -14.45
CA LEU A 46 -11.40 2.49 -13.65
C LEU A 46 -11.34 1.22 -14.50
N GLY A 47 -11.86 1.27 -15.73
CA GLY A 47 -11.76 0.18 -16.70
C GLY A 47 -10.54 0.27 -17.62
N ASP A 48 -9.80 1.37 -17.59
CA ASP A 48 -8.59 1.57 -18.40
C ASP A 48 -7.36 1.01 -17.68
N PHE A 49 -6.88 -0.13 -18.15
CA PHE A 49 -5.69 -0.78 -17.58
C PHE A 49 -4.43 0.09 -17.67
N VAL A 50 -4.19 0.76 -18.79
CA VAL A 50 -2.96 1.55 -18.98
C VAL A 50 -2.95 2.74 -18.03
N PHE A 51 -4.07 3.47 -17.98
CA PHE A 51 -4.21 4.60 -17.08
C PHE A 51 -4.08 4.19 -15.61
N THR A 52 -4.79 3.14 -15.19
CA THR A 52 -4.73 2.65 -13.81
C THR A 52 -3.36 2.08 -13.45
N HIS A 53 -2.64 1.48 -14.39
CA HIS A 53 -1.28 1.00 -14.20
C HIS A 53 -0.29 2.14 -13.94
N ILE A 54 -0.32 3.18 -14.78
CA ILE A 54 0.52 4.39 -14.61
C ILE A 54 0.20 5.07 -13.28
N LEU A 55 -1.09 5.26 -12.97
CA LEU A 55 -1.52 5.89 -11.73
C LEU A 55 -1.10 5.09 -10.49
N HIS A 56 -1.20 3.75 -10.54
CA HIS A 56 -0.76 2.89 -9.45
C HIS A 56 0.75 3.03 -9.20
N TYR A 57 1.58 3.08 -10.25
CA TYR A 57 3.03 3.28 -10.13
C TYR A 57 3.36 4.66 -9.56
N ALA A 58 2.67 5.72 -10.01
CA ALA A 58 2.85 7.07 -9.48
C ALA A 58 2.50 7.13 -7.98
N LEU A 59 1.36 6.55 -7.59
CA LEU A 59 0.95 6.45 -6.20
C LEU A 59 1.91 5.58 -5.37
N ALA A 60 2.48 4.52 -5.95
CA ALA A 60 3.49 3.69 -5.29
C ALA A 60 4.76 4.48 -5.01
N GLY A 61 5.20 5.34 -5.93
CA GLY A 61 6.32 6.26 -5.71
C GLY A 61 6.07 7.22 -4.53
N VAL A 62 4.89 7.85 -4.48
CA VAL A 62 4.49 8.72 -3.37
C VAL A 62 4.41 7.94 -2.05
N PHE A 63 3.87 6.73 -2.08
CA PHE A 63 3.77 5.86 -0.92
C PHE A 63 5.15 5.48 -0.38
N LEU A 64 6.09 5.07 -1.24
CA LEU A 64 7.45 4.74 -0.85
C LEU A 64 8.16 5.94 -0.23
N LEU A 65 8.02 7.13 -0.82
CA LEU A 65 8.56 8.37 -0.25
C LEU A 65 8.07 8.60 1.18
N LEU A 66 6.76 8.53 1.41
CA LEU A 66 6.17 8.72 2.73
C LEU A 66 6.54 7.60 3.72
N ALA A 67 6.52 6.34 3.27
CA ALA A 67 6.87 5.19 4.09
C ALA A 67 8.33 5.26 4.54
N PHE A 68 9.26 5.57 3.64
CA PHE A 68 10.66 5.74 3.99
C PHE A 68 10.90 6.99 4.84
N PHE A 69 10.16 8.09 4.61
CA PHE A 69 10.22 9.25 5.51
C PHE A 69 9.81 8.88 6.94
N PHE A 70 8.72 8.13 7.13
CA PHE A 70 8.29 7.66 8.45
C PHE A 70 9.28 6.68 9.08
N ALA A 71 9.81 5.75 8.30
CA ALA A 71 10.83 4.81 8.77
C ALA A 71 12.11 5.55 9.18
N ALA A 72 12.62 6.45 8.33
CA ALA A 72 13.80 7.25 8.61
C ALA A 72 13.62 8.11 9.86
N THR A 73 12.49 8.80 10.01
CA THR A 73 12.22 9.59 11.22
C THR A 73 12.12 8.70 12.47
N PHE A 74 11.57 7.49 12.38
CA PHE A 74 11.54 6.54 13.50
C PHE A 74 12.95 6.12 13.92
N PHE A 75 13.79 5.69 12.97
CA PHE A 75 15.14 5.19 13.23
C PHE A 75 16.15 6.30 13.59
N LEU A 76 16.08 7.46 12.93
CA LEU A 76 16.96 8.61 13.21
C LEU A 76 16.69 9.17 14.62
N ASN A 77 15.44 9.13 15.08
CA ASN A 77 15.08 9.47 16.46
C ASN A 77 15.38 8.32 17.45
N ARG A 78 16.09 7.27 17.02
CA ARG A 78 16.52 6.10 17.83
C ARG A 78 15.39 5.47 18.65
N ARG A 79 14.16 5.47 18.10
CA ARG A 79 13.00 4.88 18.78
C ARG A 79 13.16 3.35 18.80
N PRO A 80 13.05 2.69 19.97
CA PRO A 80 13.16 1.23 20.01
C PRO A 80 11.90 0.60 19.42
N LEU A 81 12.02 -0.57 18.78
CA LEU A 81 10.89 -1.28 18.18
C LEU A 81 9.80 -1.65 19.20
N THR A 82 10.15 -1.76 20.48
CA THR A 82 9.21 -1.97 21.60
C THR A 82 8.20 -0.83 21.78
N THR A 83 8.46 0.35 21.20
CA THR A 83 7.46 1.44 21.16
C THR A 83 6.33 1.16 20.18
N LEU A 84 6.47 0.21 19.25
CA LEU A 84 5.38 -0.13 18.34
C LEU A 84 4.27 -0.88 19.08
N THR A 85 3.03 -0.44 18.88
CA THR A 85 1.88 -1.23 19.34
C THR A 85 1.81 -2.53 18.53
N ALA A 86 1.17 -3.58 19.07
CA ALA A 86 0.96 -4.82 18.29
C ALA A 86 0.27 -4.56 16.94
N SER A 87 -0.73 -3.67 16.92
CA SER A 87 -1.41 -3.22 15.68
C SER A 87 -0.47 -2.46 14.74
N GLY A 88 0.41 -1.62 15.28
CA GLY A 88 1.44 -0.91 14.53
C GLY A 88 2.45 -1.87 13.90
N ALA A 89 2.98 -2.80 14.69
CA ALA A 89 3.95 -3.80 14.23
C ALA A 89 3.38 -4.68 13.10
N ILE A 90 2.14 -5.19 13.26
CA ILE A 90 1.46 -5.96 12.21
C ILE A 90 1.33 -5.14 10.91
N ARG A 91 0.88 -3.89 11.00
CA ARG A 91 0.72 -3.03 9.81
C ARG A 91 2.07 -2.70 9.16
N VAL A 92 3.12 -2.44 9.93
CA VAL A 92 4.48 -2.22 9.41
C VAL A 92 4.99 -3.45 8.68
N ALA A 93 4.80 -4.65 9.25
CA ALA A 93 5.17 -5.90 8.60
C ALA A 93 4.41 -6.11 7.27
N LEU A 94 3.11 -5.86 7.26
CA LEU A 94 2.28 -5.97 6.04
C LEU A 94 2.67 -4.94 4.98
N TYR A 95 2.92 -3.68 5.34
CA TYR A 95 3.43 -2.68 4.39
C TYR A 95 4.79 -3.09 3.84
N THR A 96 5.68 -3.64 4.67
CA THR A 96 7.00 -4.11 4.23
C THR A 96 6.87 -5.26 3.23
N ALA A 97 6.03 -6.25 3.52
CA ALA A 97 5.74 -7.36 2.60
C ALA A 97 5.12 -6.86 1.28
N LEU A 98 4.24 -5.85 1.35
CA LEU A 98 3.62 -5.24 0.17
C LEU A 98 4.66 -4.52 -0.70
N ILE A 99 5.59 -3.79 -0.07
CA ILE A 99 6.70 -3.12 -0.76
C ILE A 99 7.60 -4.15 -1.46
N VAL A 100 8.00 -5.20 -0.76
CA VAL A 100 8.88 -6.24 -1.30
C VAL A 100 8.23 -6.93 -2.49
N THR A 101 6.99 -7.42 -2.33
CA THR A 101 6.25 -8.07 -3.42
C THR A 101 6.01 -7.11 -4.60
N GLY A 102 5.67 -5.84 -4.32
CA GLY A 102 5.48 -4.82 -5.35
C GLY A 102 6.77 -4.50 -6.12
N ALA A 103 7.92 -4.44 -5.44
CA ALA A 103 9.21 -4.26 -6.07
C ALA A 103 9.55 -5.42 -7.01
N VAL A 104 9.27 -6.67 -6.62
CA VAL A 104 9.45 -7.83 -7.51
C VAL A 104 8.52 -7.74 -8.74
N ARG A 105 7.28 -7.26 -8.57
CA ARG A 105 6.36 -7.01 -9.70
C ARG A 105 6.87 -5.93 -10.66
N VAL A 106 7.61 -4.95 -10.19
CA VAL A 106 8.27 -3.94 -11.02
C VAL A 106 9.47 -4.54 -11.74
N VAL A 107 10.31 -5.29 -11.02
CA VAL A 107 11.53 -5.91 -11.56
C VAL A 107 11.21 -6.89 -12.69
N LYS A 108 10.16 -7.71 -12.56
CA LYS A 108 9.75 -8.63 -13.64
C LYS A 108 9.27 -7.91 -14.92
N ASN A 109 8.98 -6.61 -14.83
CA ASN A 109 8.53 -5.80 -15.96
C ASN A 109 9.70 -5.08 -16.66
N ILE A 110 10.93 -5.23 -16.16
CA ILE A 110 12.14 -4.67 -16.77
C ILE A 110 12.59 -5.58 -17.91
N SER A 111 12.95 -4.98 -19.05
CA SER A 111 13.50 -5.74 -20.18
C SER A 111 14.78 -6.49 -19.78
N GLY A 112 14.87 -7.76 -20.17
CA GLY A 112 16.01 -8.63 -19.86
C GLY A 112 15.91 -9.39 -18.53
N VAL A 113 14.85 -9.17 -17.73
CA VAL A 113 14.56 -10.00 -16.55
C VAL A 113 13.44 -10.99 -16.88
N TYR A 114 13.78 -12.28 -16.88
CA TYR A 114 12.83 -13.36 -17.10
C TYR A 114 12.69 -14.17 -15.82
N LEU A 115 11.56 -14.03 -15.14
CA LEU A 115 11.20 -14.89 -14.01
C LEU A 115 10.36 -16.06 -14.51
N GLY A 116 10.52 -17.23 -13.88
CA GLY A 116 9.69 -18.39 -14.19
C GLY A 116 8.20 -18.11 -13.95
N GLU A 117 7.33 -18.72 -14.74
CA GLU A 117 5.87 -18.52 -14.69
C GLU A 117 5.30 -18.73 -13.27
N THR A 118 5.77 -19.78 -12.59
CA THR A 118 5.38 -20.07 -11.20
C THR A 118 5.79 -18.95 -10.26
N THR A 119 6.98 -18.36 -10.43
CA THR A 119 7.45 -17.24 -9.63
C THR A 119 6.59 -16.01 -9.87
N VAL A 120 6.29 -15.69 -11.13
CA VAL A 120 5.43 -14.56 -11.49
C VAL A 120 4.05 -14.69 -10.86
N MET A 121 3.44 -15.87 -10.98
CA MET A 121 2.15 -16.19 -10.38
C MET A 121 2.19 -16.04 -8.86
N LEU A 122 3.18 -16.66 -8.19
CA LEU A 122 3.31 -16.58 -6.73
C LEU A 122 3.46 -15.14 -6.24
N VAL A 123 4.25 -14.32 -6.95
CA VAL A 123 4.44 -12.91 -6.62
C VAL A 123 3.13 -12.13 -6.76
N ASP A 124 2.39 -12.32 -7.85
CA ASP A 124 1.13 -11.61 -8.08
C ASP A 124 0.06 -11.99 -7.04
N TRP A 125 -0.06 -13.28 -6.74
CA TRP A 125 -0.99 -13.78 -5.74
C TRP A 125 -0.61 -13.33 -4.33
N SER A 126 0.69 -13.37 -4.01
CA SER A 126 1.19 -12.91 -2.70
C SER A 126 0.97 -11.41 -2.52
N HIS A 127 1.22 -10.61 -3.55
CA HIS A 127 1.01 -9.16 -3.50
C HIS A 127 -0.46 -8.82 -3.24
N LEU A 128 -1.38 -9.48 -3.97
CA LEU A 128 -2.82 -9.34 -3.75
C LEU A 128 -3.23 -9.78 -2.35
N PHE A 129 -2.77 -10.96 -1.92
CA PHE A 129 -3.10 -11.52 -0.60
C PHE A 129 -2.67 -10.58 0.52
N VAL A 130 -1.43 -10.05 0.45
CA VAL A 130 -0.91 -9.08 1.43
C VAL A 130 -1.72 -7.77 1.39
N ALA A 131 -2.13 -7.29 0.22
CA ALA A 131 -2.97 -6.10 0.11
C ALA A 131 -4.33 -6.29 0.80
N VAL A 132 -4.95 -7.46 0.65
CA VAL A 132 -6.21 -7.82 1.34
C VAL A 132 -6.00 -7.90 2.85
N LEU A 133 -4.94 -8.58 3.31
CA LEU A 133 -4.62 -8.64 4.75
C LEU A 133 -4.39 -7.25 5.35
N LEU A 134 -3.71 -6.36 4.63
CA LEU A 134 -3.50 -4.99 5.05
C LEU A 134 -4.81 -4.21 5.15
N LEU A 135 -5.71 -4.36 4.17
CA LEU A 135 -7.05 -3.75 4.21
C LEU A 135 -7.83 -4.21 5.45
N LEU A 136 -7.79 -5.51 5.76
CA LEU A 136 -8.44 -6.07 6.94
C LEU A 136 -7.82 -5.53 8.24
N ALA A 137 -6.48 -5.52 8.34
CA ALA A 137 -5.77 -5.01 9.50
C ALA A 137 -6.05 -3.52 9.74
N VAL A 138 -6.05 -2.70 8.69
CA VAL A 138 -6.39 -1.26 8.79
C VAL A 138 -7.84 -1.08 9.22
N SER A 139 -8.78 -1.82 8.61
CA SER A 139 -10.21 -1.75 8.95
C SER A 139 -10.47 -2.15 10.40
N TRP A 140 -9.83 -3.22 10.87
CA TRP A 140 -9.89 -3.69 12.25
C TRP A 140 -9.33 -2.64 13.24
N SER A 141 -8.17 -2.07 12.93
CA SER A 141 -7.54 -1.04 13.78
C SER A 141 -8.43 0.20 13.95
N ARG A 142 -9.19 0.55 12.90
CA ARG A 142 -10.13 1.68 12.93
C ARG A 142 -11.35 1.41 13.81
N ARG A 143 -11.85 0.17 13.84
CA ARG A 143 -13.02 -0.23 14.65
C ARG A 143 -12.68 -0.40 16.14
N THR A 144 -11.48 -0.86 16.47
CA THR A 144 -11.10 -1.24 17.84
C THR A 144 -10.37 -0.14 18.63
N ALA A 145 -10.36 1.10 18.14
CA ALA A 145 -9.56 2.22 18.67
C ALA A 145 -8.02 1.97 18.73
N ARG A 146 -7.51 0.84 18.20
CA ARG A 146 -6.09 0.50 18.12
C ARG A 146 -5.40 1.10 16.89
N LYS A 147 -5.66 2.39 16.66
CA LYS A 147 -5.23 3.11 15.44
C LYS A 147 -3.75 3.48 15.48
N ASP A 148 -3.20 3.65 16.67
CA ASP A 148 -1.86 4.17 16.86
C ASP A 148 -0.77 3.16 16.50
N PHE A 149 0.28 3.65 15.86
CA PHE A 149 1.45 2.85 15.51
C PHE A 149 2.41 2.69 16.69
N THR A 150 2.45 3.67 17.60
CA THR A 150 3.34 3.69 18.75
C THR A 150 2.55 3.84 20.06
N THR A 151 3.02 3.22 21.13
CA THR A 151 2.59 3.53 22.50
C THR A 151 3.00 4.96 22.81
N SER A 152 2.05 5.83 23.15
CA SER A 152 2.30 7.26 23.46
C SER A 152 3.12 7.42 24.74
#